data_AF-A0A968NLE3-F1
#
_entry.id   AF-A0A968NLE3-F1
#
_cell.length_a   1.000
_cell.length_b   1.000
_cell.length_c   1.000
_cell.angle_alpha   90.00
_cell.angle_beta   90.00
_cell.angle_gamma   90.00
#
_symmetry.space_group_name_H-M   'P 1'
#
loop_
_entity.id
_entity.type
_entity.pdbx_description
1 polymer ?
#
loop_
_entity_poly.entity_id
_entity_poly.type
_entity_poly.pdbx_seq_one_letter_code
_entity_poly.pdbx_strand_id
1 'polypeptide(L)'
;MRILKIQTLRGPNYWSIRRHKLVVMRLDLEDLAETPTNDIPGFYDGLVEALPSLDSHFCSPGCRGGFLMRVREGTMMGHVVEHVALELQSLAGMQVGFGRTRETSNRGVFQVVIEYLNEEAGRYATRAAVRMCQSIIDRGRYPQEELEQDIQDLKDFSRESSLGPSTEAIVKEAEKRGIPWMALGARFLIQLGYGVHQKRIQATMTSNTGILGVELACDKEATKRILANAGVPVPQGTVINFLDELEEAIESVGSYPIVIKPLDGNHGRGITIDIRSWQEAEEAYDAARLVSRSVIVEKYYTGRDHRVLVVNGKVVAVAERVPANVTGDGKSTIGELIEQTNKDPRRGEGHDKVLTKIEIDRTSYQILERQGYTINSVPPNGQ
;
A
#
# COMPACT_ATOMS: atom_id res chain seq x y z
N MET A 1 28.05 20.45 8.26
CA MET A 1 28.18 19.11 7.61
C MET A 1 27.57 19.15 6.23
N ARG A 2 28.25 18.56 5.23
CA ARG A 2 27.79 18.57 3.83
C ARG A 2 27.70 17.18 3.23
N ILE A 3 26.53 16.84 2.68
CA ILE A 3 26.33 15.60 1.94
C ILE A 3 26.96 15.74 0.55
N LEU A 4 28.03 14.99 0.27
CA LEU A 4 28.70 15.02 -1.03
C LEU A 4 28.03 14.09 -2.05
N LYS A 5 27.52 12.95 -1.60
CA LYS A 5 26.89 11.95 -2.47
C LYS A 5 25.99 11.02 -1.66
N ILE A 6 24.85 10.65 -2.23
CA ILE A 6 24.02 9.53 -1.75
C ILE A 6 23.89 8.51 -2.88
N GLN A 7 24.29 7.27 -2.62
CA GLN A 7 24.19 6.15 -3.55
C GLN A 7 23.40 5.02 -2.91
N THR A 8 22.56 4.35 -3.70
CA THR A 8 21.78 3.18 -3.25
C THR A 8 22.31 1.92 -3.90
N LEU A 9 22.44 0.86 -3.10
CA LEU A 9 22.87 -0.47 -3.50
C LEU A 9 21.66 -1.41 -3.39
N ARG A 10 21.46 -2.27 -4.40
CA ARG A 10 20.26 -3.14 -4.58
C ARG A 10 20.63 -4.61 -4.81
N GLY A 11 21.71 -5.09 -4.19
CA GLY A 11 22.28 -6.40 -4.48
C GLY A 11 23.58 -6.68 -3.72
N PRO A 12 24.29 -7.76 -4.08
CA PRO A 12 25.62 -8.06 -3.57
C PRO A 12 26.53 -6.84 -3.67
N ASN A 13 27.22 -6.53 -2.59
CA ASN A 13 28.03 -5.32 -2.49
C ASN A 13 29.23 -5.50 -1.56
N TYR A 14 30.15 -4.55 -1.62
CA TYR A 14 31.40 -4.55 -0.86
C TYR A 14 31.21 -4.42 0.67
N TRP A 15 30.13 -3.78 1.13
CA TRP A 15 29.92 -3.47 2.56
C TRP A 15 29.40 -4.66 3.36
N SER A 16 28.64 -5.54 2.72
CA SER A 16 28.10 -6.72 3.37
C SER A 16 27.78 -7.82 2.37
N ILE A 17 28.23 -9.02 2.68
CA ILE A 17 27.85 -10.24 1.95
C ILE A 17 26.39 -10.66 2.25
N ARG A 18 25.83 -10.22 3.39
CA ARG A 18 24.48 -10.60 3.85
C ARG A 18 23.43 -9.52 3.60
N ARG A 19 23.82 -8.24 3.59
CA ARG A 19 22.89 -7.10 3.46
C ARG A 19 23.03 -6.47 2.08
N HIS A 20 21.97 -6.54 1.29
CA HIS A 20 22.00 -6.15 -0.14
C HIS A 20 21.34 -4.80 -0.42
N LYS A 21 20.52 -4.30 0.51
CA LYS A 21 19.80 -3.03 0.42
C LYS A 21 20.46 -2.00 1.33
N LEU A 22 21.41 -1.24 0.78
CA LEU A 22 22.19 -0.26 1.54
C LEU A 22 22.17 1.13 0.90
N VAL A 23 22.04 2.17 1.71
CA VAL A 23 22.34 3.56 1.32
C VAL A 23 23.76 3.87 1.76
N VAL A 24 24.58 4.34 0.82
CA VAL A 24 25.94 4.80 1.07
C VAL A 24 25.97 6.31 0.89
N MET A 25 26.10 7.04 1.98
CA MET A 25 26.30 8.47 1.99
C MET A 25 27.78 8.80 2.13
N ARG A 26 28.28 9.71 1.29
CA ARG A 26 29.55 10.37 1.51
C ARG A 26 29.27 11.71 2.19
N LEU A 27 29.70 11.84 3.45
CA LEU A 27 29.45 12.98 4.32
C LEU A 27 30.77 13.68 4.62
N ASP A 28 30.84 14.95 4.31
CA ASP A 28 31.92 15.85 4.74
C ASP A 28 31.54 16.45 6.09
N LEU A 29 32.34 16.18 7.12
CA LEU A 29 32.10 16.73 8.45
C LEU A 29 32.49 18.21 8.55
N GLU A 30 33.22 18.74 7.56
CA GLU A 30 33.69 20.13 7.54
C GLU A 30 34.43 20.45 8.86
N ASP A 31 34.05 21.52 9.56
CA ASP A 31 34.70 21.95 10.81
C ASP A 31 34.54 20.95 11.98
N LEU A 32 33.70 19.92 11.83
CA LEU A 32 33.49 18.86 12.83
C LEU A 32 34.40 17.65 12.61
N ALA A 33 35.29 17.67 11.61
CA ALA A 33 36.17 16.55 11.29
C ALA A 33 37.08 16.11 12.46
N GLU A 34 37.42 17.03 13.36
CA GLU A 34 38.27 16.78 14.54
C GLU A 34 37.54 17.05 15.87
N THR A 35 36.22 17.27 15.81
CA THR A 35 35.40 17.64 16.98
C THR A 35 34.52 16.44 17.36
N PRO A 36 34.93 15.62 18.34
CA PRO A 36 34.13 14.50 18.79
C PRO A 36 32.89 14.99 19.56
N THR A 37 31.86 14.14 19.66
CA THR A 37 30.56 14.48 20.25
C THR A 37 30.61 15.00 21.69
N ASN A 38 31.59 14.60 22.47
CA ASN A 38 31.78 15.04 23.86
C ASN A 38 32.31 16.47 23.97
N ASP A 39 32.89 17.01 22.88
CA ASP A 39 33.38 18.39 22.81
C ASP A 39 32.31 19.35 22.26
N ILE A 40 31.12 18.85 21.91
CA ILE A 40 29.98 19.64 21.41
C ILE A 40 28.99 19.87 22.57
N PRO A 41 28.92 21.08 23.15
CA PRO A 41 28.07 21.34 24.31
C PRO A 41 26.59 21.09 24.01
N GLY A 42 25.90 20.40 24.93
CA GLY A 42 24.46 20.12 24.83
C GLY A 42 24.06 19.08 23.78
N PHE A 43 25.01 18.54 23.01
CA PHE A 43 24.70 17.58 21.93
C PHE A 43 24.08 16.28 22.46
N TYR A 44 24.67 15.73 23.53
CA TYR A 44 24.16 14.50 24.15
C TYR A 44 22.71 14.67 24.62
N ASP A 45 22.42 15.75 25.35
CA ASP A 45 21.11 15.98 25.92
C ASP A 45 20.07 16.22 24.82
N GLY A 46 20.40 17.05 23.82
CA GLY A 46 19.52 17.29 22.68
C GLY A 46 19.24 16.05 21.83
N LEU A 47 20.21 15.13 21.71
CA LEU A 47 20.02 13.87 21.01
C LEU A 47 19.10 12.91 21.78
N VAL A 48 19.28 12.79 23.09
CA VAL A 48 18.47 11.92 23.94
C VAL A 48 17.04 12.46 24.10
N GLU A 49 16.89 13.79 24.15
CA GLU A 49 15.58 14.44 24.15
C GLU A 49 14.82 14.17 22.85
N ALA A 50 15.49 14.30 21.70
CA ALA A 50 14.88 14.07 20.39
C ALA A 50 14.58 12.58 20.12
N LEU A 51 15.49 11.67 20.49
CA LEU A 51 15.40 10.24 20.20
C LEU A 51 15.72 9.39 21.43
N PRO A 52 14.83 9.33 22.43
CA PRO A 52 15.06 8.59 23.68
C PRO A 52 15.22 7.07 23.45
N SER A 53 14.64 6.54 22.39
CA SER A 53 14.70 5.12 21.99
C SER A 53 16.10 4.65 21.55
N LEU A 54 17.04 5.58 21.27
CA LEU A 54 18.45 5.25 21.01
C LEU A 54 19.13 4.54 22.19
N ASP A 55 18.56 4.58 23.40
CA ASP A 55 18.98 3.74 24.54
C ASP A 55 18.97 2.24 24.21
N SER A 56 18.13 1.80 23.27
CA SER A 56 18.09 0.41 22.84
C SER A 56 19.24 0.01 21.90
N HIS A 57 20.00 0.98 21.35
CA HIS A 57 21.05 0.71 20.37
C HIS A 57 22.33 0.14 21.00
N PHE A 58 22.80 -0.94 20.40
CA PHE A 58 24.07 -1.57 20.70
C PHE A 58 25.18 -0.97 19.82
N CYS A 59 26.41 -0.92 20.33
CA CYS A 59 27.60 -0.52 19.58
C CYS A 59 28.80 -1.39 20.04
N SER A 60 30.04 -0.89 19.94
CA SER A 60 31.25 -1.58 20.38
C SER A 60 31.20 -2.15 21.80
N PRO A 61 30.57 -1.49 22.81
CA PRO A 61 30.43 -2.06 24.15
C PRO A 61 29.59 -3.34 24.23
N GLY A 62 28.79 -3.66 23.20
CA GLY A 62 28.01 -4.89 23.14
C GLY A 62 26.84 -4.96 24.14
N CYS A 63 26.48 -3.85 24.78
CA CYS A 63 25.36 -3.74 25.72
C CYS A 63 24.31 -2.73 25.24
N ARG A 64 23.11 -2.83 25.82
CA ARG A 64 22.05 -1.82 25.70
C ARG A 64 22.58 -0.47 26.19
N GLY A 65 22.27 0.60 25.47
CA GLY A 65 22.79 1.95 25.72
C GLY A 65 24.23 2.16 25.27
N GLY A 66 24.88 1.12 24.71
CA GLY A 66 26.29 1.17 24.31
C GLY A 66 26.58 2.22 23.25
N PHE A 67 25.60 2.60 22.41
CA PHE A 67 25.73 3.74 21.51
C PHE A 67 25.79 5.08 22.25
N LEU A 68 24.84 5.35 23.15
CA LEU A 68 24.81 6.60 23.92
C LEU A 68 26.05 6.76 24.81
N MET A 69 26.59 5.66 25.34
CA MET A 69 27.89 5.66 26.02
C MET A 69 29.00 6.22 25.12
N ARG A 70 29.09 5.78 23.86
CA ARG A 70 30.07 6.28 22.89
C ARG A 70 29.86 7.73 22.52
N VAL A 71 28.60 8.20 22.46
CA VAL A 71 28.30 9.62 22.25
C VAL A 71 28.83 10.46 23.42
N ARG A 72 28.67 9.98 24.65
CA ARG A 72 29.18 10.66 25.86
C ARG A 72 30.70 10.61 26.00
N GLU A 73 31.33 9.48 25.62
CA GLU A 73 32.80 9.33 25.62
C GLU A 73 33.48 10.11 24.50
N GLY A 74 32.76 10.37 23.40
CA GLY A 74 33.30 10.99 22.20
C GLY A 74 33.34 10.03 21.01
N THR A 75 32.54 10.34 20.00
CA THR A 75 32.58 9.67 18.69
C THR A 75 32.45 10.70 17.57
N MET A 76 32.75 10.31 16.33
CA MET A 76 32.59 11.18 15.17
C MET A 76 31.14 11.27 14.71
N MET A 77 30.76 12.44 14.18
CA MET A 77 29.37 12.72 13.79
C MET A 77 28.85 11.80 12.68
N GLY A 78 29.71 11.28 11.80
CA GLY A 78 29.32 10.27 10.81
C GLY A 78 28.71 9.01 11.44
N HIS A 79 29.26 8.58 12.58
CA HIS A 79 28.76 7.43 13.34
C HIS A 79 27.43 7.73 14.04
N VAL A 80 27.22 8.97 14.49
CA VAL A 80 25.93 9.39 15.06
C VAL A 80 24.84 9.41 13.99
N VAL A 81 25.13 10.02 12.84
CA VAL A 81 24.20 10.08 11.70
C VAL A 81 23.78 8.69 11.24
N GLU A 82 24.67 7.70 11.28
CA GLU A 82 24.34 6.29 11.02
C GLU A 82 23.22 5.78 11.93
N HIS A 83 23.40 5.91 13.25
CA HIS A 83 22.45 5.42 14.24
C HIS A 83 21.13 6.18 14.20
N VAL A 84 21.18 7.51 14.03
CA VAL A 84 19.98 8.34 13.90
C VAL A 84 19.17 7.94 12.66
N ALA A 85 19.81 7.68 11.52
CA ALA A 85 19.09 7.28 10.31
C ALA A 85 18.47 5.87 10.41
N LEU A 86 19.09 4.95 11.15
CA LEU A 86 18.50 3.64 11.44
C LEU A 86 17.32 3.75 12.41
N GLU A 87 17.42 4.63 13.41
CA GLU A 87 16.37 4.83 14.41
C GLU A 87 15.14 5.50 13.80
N LEU A 88 15.32 6.54 12.98
CA LEU A 88 14.22 7.18 12.25
C LEU A 88 13.40 6.17 11.42
N GLN A 89 14.08 5.23 10.75
CA GLN A 89 13.40 4.15 10.02
C GLN A 89 12.65 3.20 10.97
N SER A 90 13.25 2.86 12.11
CA SER A 90 12.65 1.96 13.11
C SER A 90 11.39 2.56 13.75
N LEU A 91 11.40 3.86 14.06
CA LEU A 91 10.23 4.61 14.55
C LEU A 91 9.09 4.68 13.52
N ALA A 92 9.43 4.63 12.22
CA ALA A 92 8.46 4.52 11.14
C ALA A 92 7.97 3.07 10.88
N GLY A 93 8.39 2.10 11.71
CA GLY A 93 8.01 0.69 11.60
C GLY A 93 8.86 -0.14 10.64
N MET A 94 9.93 0.43 10.08
CA MET A 94 10.86 -0.28 9.20
C MET A 94 12.03 -0.85 10.01
N GLN A 95 11.99 -2.15 10.30
CA GLN A 95 13.02 -2.84 11.07
C GLN A 95 14.32 -2.98 10.27
N VAL A 96 15.28 -2.10 10.54
CA VAL A 96 16.64 -2.10 9.97
C VAL A 96 17.67 -2.04 11.09
N GLY A 97 18.86 -2.61 10.88
CA GLY A 97 19.85 -2.63 11.96
C GLY A 97 21.30 -2.69 11.52
N PHE A 98 21.58 -2.84 10.23
CA PHE A 98 22.96 -2.80 9.75
C PHE A 98 23.39 -1.36 9.43
N GLY A 99 24.44 -0.91 10.11
CA GLY A 99 25.15 0.32 9.84
C GLY A 99 26.67 0.13 9.83
N ARG A 100 27.36 0.91 9.00
CA ARG A 100 28.82 1.02 8.99
C ARG A 100 29.28 2.41 8.59
N THR A 101 30.14 2.99 9.42
CA THR A 101 30.80 4.27 9.16
C THR A 101 32.31 4.08 9.05
N ARG A 102 32.90 4.60 7.98
CA ARG A 102 34.35 4.57 7.74
C ARG A 102 34.81 5.90 7.16
N GLU A 103 35.92 6.43 7.66
CA GLU A 103 36.58 7.57 7.02
C GLU A 103 37.15 7.15 5.65
N THR A 104 37.14 8.07 4.70
CA THR A 104 37.74 7.87 3.37
C THR A 104 39.22 8.27 3.37
N SER A 105 39.88 8.18 2.22
CA SER A 105 41.23 8.72 2.04
C SER A 105 41.30 10.24 2.21
N ASN A 106 40.18 10.94 2.07
CA ASN A 106 40.08 12.38 2.30
C ASN A 106 39.70 12.61 3.76
N ARG A 107 40.60 13.21 4.52
CA ARG A 107 40.41 13.51 5.95
C ARG A 107 39.12 14.31 6.16
N GLY A 108 38.35 13.94 7.18
CA GLY A 108 37.06 14.58 7.51
C GLY A 108 35.87 14.13 6.65
N VAL A 109 36.11 13.31 5.61
CA VAL A 109 35.07 12.78 4.73
C VAL A 109 34.81 11.32 5.05
N PHE A 110 33.58 11.00 5.43
CA PHE A 110 33.14 9.67 5.85
C PHE A 110 32.19 9.02 4.84
N GLN A 111 32.28 7.71 4.72
CA GLN A 111 31.23 6.86 4.17
C GLN A 111 30.36 6.36 5.31
N VAL A 112 29.13 6.85 5.36
CA VAL A 112 28.08 6.43 6.28
C VAL A 112 27.15 5.50 5.54
N VAL A 113 27.05 4.25 6.00
CA VAL A 113 26.28 3.20 5.36
C VAL A 113 25.17 2.76 6.27
N ILE A 114 23.95 2.76 5.77
CA ILE A 114 22.77 2.29 6.50
C ILE A 114 21.98 1.29 5.65
N GLU A 115 21.38 0.32 6.31
CA GLU A 115 20.39 -0.57 5.72
C GLU A 115 19.06 0.15 5.49
N TYR A 116 18.36 -0.28 4.45
CA TYR A 116 17.00 0.18 4.16
C TYR A 116 16.08 -0.99 3.81
N LEU A 117 14.80 -0.89 4.18
CA LEU A 117 13.75 -1.75 3.63
C LEU A 117 13.15 -1.14 2.36
N ASN A 118 12.86 0.17 2.43
CA ASN A 118 12.42 0.99 1.32
C ASN A 118 13.51 2.00 0.91
N GLU A 119 13.78 2.12 -0.39
CA GLU A 119 14.89 2.94 -0.88
C GLU A 119 14.67 4.44 -0.66
N GLU A 120 13.47 4.93 -0.96
CA GLU A 120 13.13 6.35 -0.81
C GLU A 120 13.17 6.75 0.66
N ALA A 121 12.60 5.93 1.53
CA ALA A 121 12.66 6.07 2.96
C ALA A 121 14.11 6.05 3.48
N GLY A 122 14.94 5.11 3.05
CA GLY A 122 16.35 5.07 3.45
C GLY A 122 17.14 6.32 3.01
N ARG A 123 16.89 6.80 1.78
CA ARG A 123 17.48 8.05 1.27
C ARG A 123 17.00 9.27 2.05
N TYR A 124 15.72 9.30 2.42
CA TYR A 124 15.13 10.36 3.23
C TYR A 124 15.71 10.35 4.64
N ALA A 125 15.67 9.21 5.33
CA ALA A 125 16.20 9.03 6.69
C ALA A 125 17.67 9.44 6.80
N THR A 126 18.48 9.14 5.77
CA THR A 126 19.87 9.59 5.71
C THR A 126 19.99 11.12 5.73
N ARG A 127 19.16 11.83 4.95
CA ARG A 127 19.15 13.30 4.90
C ARG A 127 18.59 13.91 6.18
N ALA A 128 17.49 13.35 6.67
CA ALA A 128 16.85 13.76 7.92
C ALA A 128 17.80 13.61 9.11
N ALA A 129 18.58 12.52 9.16
CA ALA A 129 19.58 12.31 10.21
C ALA A 129 20.69 13.37 10.21
N VAL A 130 21.19 13.77 9.02
CA VAL A 130 22.16 14.88 8.91
C VAL A 130 21.53 16.19 9.37
N ARG A 131 20.30 16.49 8.92
CA ARG A 131 19.57 17.71 9.32
C ARG A 131 19.34 17.76 10.84
N MET A 132 18.89 16.65 11.43
CA MET A 132 18.67 16.53 12.86
C MET A 132 19.96 16.75 13.66
N CYS A 133 21.04 16.05 13.30
CA CYS A 133 22.33 16.21 13.97
C CYS A 133 22.82 17.66 13.85
N GLN A 134 22.69 18.29 12.68
CA GLN A 134 23.08 19.69 12.47
C GLN A 134 22.23 20.64 13.31
N SER A 135 20.91 20.45 13.38
CA SER A 135 20.03 21.25 14.24
C SER A 135 20.40 21.14 15.73
N ILE A 136 20.74 19.94 16.21
CA ILE A 136 21.17 19.75 17.60
C ILE A 136 22.52 20.43 17.86
N ILE A 137 23.46 20.39 16.91
CA ILE A 137 24.74 21.10 17.01
C ILE A 137 24.51 22.62 17.08
N ASP A 138 23.65 23.15 16.21
CA ASP A 138 23.46 24.59 16.06
C ASP A 138 22.57 25.19 17.17
N ARG A 139 21.60 24.42 17.68
CA ARG A 139 20.52 24.91 18.55
C ARG A 139 20.38 24.15 19.87
N GLY A 140 21.14 23.07 20.06
CA GLY A 140 21.00 22.17 21.21
C GLY A 140 19.77 21.27 21.19
N ARG A 141 18.93 21.32 20.14
CA ARG A 141 17.68 20.54 20.06
C ARG A 141 17.22 20.29 18.62
N TYR A 142 16.32 19.33 18.45
CA TYR A 142 15.53 19.14 17.23
C TYR A 142 14.04 19.38 17.54
N PRO A 143 13.32 20.23 16.81
CA PRO A 143 11.91 20.50 17.08
C PRO A 143 11.05 19.23 16.98
N GLN A 144 10.17 19.02 17.95
CA GLN A 144 9.29 17.84 17.98
C GLN A 144 8.38 17.77 16.75
N GLU A 145 7.86 18.90 16.28
CA GLU A 145 7.02 18.96 15.07
C GLU A 145 7.80 18.48 13.81
N GLU A 146 9.09 18.82 13.69
CA GLU A 146 9.93 18.34 12.58
C GLU A 146 10.19 16.84 12.68
N LEU A 147 10.39 16.30 13.90
CA LEU A 147 10.53 14.87 14.12
C LEU A 147 9.24 14.11 13.75
N GLU A 148 8.09 14.61 14.18
CA GLU A 148 6.79 14.01 13.86
C GLU A 148 6.54 14.01 12.35
N GLN A 149 6.86 15.10 11.66
CA GLN A 149 6.78 15.18 10.20
C GLN A 149 7.74 14.18 9.53
N ASP A 150 8.99 14.08 9.99
CA ASP A 150 9.97 13.14 9.44
C ASP A 150 9.51 11.68 9.57
N ILE A 151 8.94 11.32 10.73
CA ILE A 151 8.40 9.98 10.97
C ILE A 151 7.17 9.74 10.07
N GLN A 152 6.32 10.75 9.89
CA GLN A 152 5.13 10.65 9.05
C GLN A 152 5.49 10.49 7.57
N ASP A 153 6.43 11.27 7.05
CA ASP A 153 6.97 11.14 5.69
C ASP A 153 7.57 9.74 5.45
N LEU A 154 8.34 9.23 6.42
CA LEU A 154 8.90 7.88 6.36
C LEU A 154 7.83 6.78 6.34
N LYS A 155 6.75 6.94 7.11
CA LYS A 155 5.59 6.04 7.08
C LYS A 155 4.88 6.09 5.74
N ASP A 156 4.82 7.25 5.10
CA ASP A 156 4.16 7.43 3.81
C ASP A 156 4.98 6.81 2.67
N PHE A 157 6.32 7.01 2.65
CA PHE A 157 7.20 6.28 1.73
C PHE A 157 7.07 4.76 1.88
N SER A 158 6.98 4.27 3.12
CA SER A 158 6.78 2.84 3.38
C SER A 158 5.42 2.34 2.86
N ARG A 159 4.36 3.13 3.00
CA ARG A 159 3.01 2.79 2.52
C ARG A 159 2.93 2.79 1.00
N GLU A 160 3.42 3.83 0.34
CA GLU A 160 3.38 3.97 -1.12
C GLU A 160 4.18 2.88 -1.85
N SER A 161 5.26 2.43 -1.22
CA SER A 161 6.11 1.38 -1.79
C SER A 161 5.74 -0.04 -1.35
N SER A 162 4.71 -0.18 -0.51
CA SER A 162 4.24 -1.50 -0.10
C SER A 162 3.70 -2.27 -1.31
N LEU A 163 4.02 -3.56 -1.37
CA LEU A 163 3.49 -4.40 -2.43
C LEU A 163 2.01 -4.65 -2.13
N GLY A 164 1.15 -4.44 -3.12
CA GLY A 164 -0.25 -4.87 -3.02
C GLY A 164 -0.35 -6.37 -2.71
N PRO A 165 -1.43 -6.83 -2.06
CA PRO A 165 -1.51 -8.17 -1.46
C PRO A 165 -1.24 -9.31 -2.47
N SER A 166 -1.73 -9.17 -3.70
CA SER A 166 -1.48 -10.15 -4.77
C SER A 166 0.00 -10.20 -5.19
N THR A 167 0.65 -9.05 -5.33
CA THR A 167 2.08 -8.96 -5.67
C THR A 167 2.93 -9.51 -4.54
N GLU A 168 2.60 -9.14 -3.30
CA GLU A 168 3.29 -9.60 -2.10
C GLU A 168 3.22 -11.12 -1.97
N ALA A 169 2.07 -11.74 -2.23
CA ALA A 169 1.91 -13.19 -2.20
C ALA A 169 2.83 -13.90 -3.22
N ILE A 170 2.94 -13.37 -4.45
CA ILE A 170 3.84 -13.92 -5.48
C ILE A 170 5.30 -13.75 -5.06
N VAL A 171 5.66 -12.60 -4.52
CA VAL A 171 7.03 -12.29 -4.06
C VAL A 171 7.43 -13.18 -2.89
N LYS A 172 6.58 -13.36 -1.87
CA LYS A 172 6.83 -14.25 -0.73
C LYS A 172 7.05 -15.70 -1.18
N GLU A 173 6.27 -16.17 -2.15
CA GLU A 173 6.46 -17.51 -2.71
C GLU A 173 7.76 -17.61 -3.54
N ALA A 174 8.15 -16.55 -4.25
CA ALA A 174 9.44 -16.49 -4.93
C ALA A 174 10.61 -16.56 -3.93
N GLU A 175 10.55 -15.80 -2.83
CA GLU A 175 11.54 -15.83 -1.74
C GLU A 175 11.65 -17.22 -1.11
N LYS A 176 10.51 -17.87 -0.82
CA LYS A 176 10.47 -19.24 -0.28
C LYS A 176 11.15 -20.26 -1.20
N ARG A 177 11.08 -20.04 -2.52
CA ARG A 177 11.74 -20.88 -3.54
C ARG A 177 13.17 -20.46 -3.85
N GLY A 178 13.71 -19.45 -3.16
CA GLY A 178 15.04 -18.90 -3.44
C GLY A 178 15.13 -18.20 -4.81
N ILE A 179 14.00 -17.77 -5.38
CA ILE A 179 13.97 -17.01 -6.63
C ILE A 179 14.23 -15.53 -6.27
N PRO A 180 15.33 -14.94 -6.74
CA PRO A 180 15.64 -13.55 -6.46
C PRO A 180 14.61 -12.64 -7.15
N TRP A 181 14.32 -11.50 -6.55
CA TRP A 181 13.41 -10.53 -7.14
C TRP A 181 13.89 -9.10 -6.92
N MET A 182 13.39 -8.18 -7.75
CA MET A 182 13.59 -6.74 -7.56
C MET A 182 12.40 -5.95 -8.11
N ALA A 183 12.12 -4.82 -7.50
CA ALA A 183 11.26 -3.81 -8.11
C ALA A 183 11.99 -3.10 -9.25
N LEU A 184 11.28 -2.87 -10.35
CA LEU A 184 11.73 -2.04 -11.45
C LEU A 184 11.10 -0.66 -11.30
N GLY A 185 11.85 0.41 -11.57
CA GLY A 185 11.41 1.80 -11.40
C GLY A 185 10.35 2.28 -12.41
N ALA A 186 9.57 1.37 -12.99
CA ALA A 186 8.53 1.67 -13.95
C ALA A 186 7.25 0.89 -13.62
N ARG A 187 6.15 1.62 -13.42
CA ARG A 187 4.76 1.08 -13.37
C ARG A 187 4.57 -0.11 -12.40
N PHE A 188 5.18 -0.07 -11.21
CA PHE A 188 5.08 -1.14 -10.20
C PHE A 188 5.48 -2.54 -10.73
N LEU A 189 6.37 -2.59 -11.71
CA LEU A 189 6.87 -3.85 -12.25
C LEU A 189 7.81 -4.53 -11.25
N ILE A 190 7.66 -5.84 -11.15
CA ILE A 190 8.56 -6.71 -10.39
C ILE A 190 9.25 -7.65 -11.38
N GLN A 191 10.56 -7.77 -11.25
CA GLN A 191 11.33 -8.80 -11.92
C GLN A 191 11.60 -9.95 -10.96
N LEU A 192 11.33 -11.17 -11.42
CA LEU A 192 11.69 -12.44 -10.78
C LEU A 192 12.83 -13.07 -11.58
N GLY A 193 13.89 -13.54 -10.93
CA GLY A 193 15.05 -14.16 -11.56
C GLY A 193 16.00 -13.17 -12.25
N TYR A 194 17.06 -13.74 -12.84
CA TYR A 194 18.13 -13.01 -13.53
C TYR A 194 18.36 -13.58 -14.95
N GLY A 195 18.97 -12.76 -15.81
CA GLY A 195 19.43 -13.19 -17.14
C GLY A 195 18.31 -13.75 -18.02
N VAL A 196 18.58 -14.86 -18.71
CA VAL A 196 17.62 -15.51 -19.62
C VAL A 196 16.39 -16.09 -18.90
N HIS A 197 16.47 -16.32 -17.59
CA HIS A 197 15.37 -16.86 -16.78
C HIS A 197 14.51 -15.78 -16.13
N GLN A 198 14.79 -14.49 -16.39
CA GLN A 198 14.00 -13.42 -15.81
C GLN A 198 12.54 -13.44 -16.29
N LYS A 199 11.61 -13.17 -15.38
CA LYS A 199 10.19 -12.96 -15.65
C LYS A 199 9.76 -11.63 -15.05
N ARG A 200 8.81 -10.96 -15.70
CA ARG A 200 8.26 -9.70 -15.21
C ARG A 200 6.79 -9.87 -14.88
N ILE A 201 6.39 -9.29 -13.77
CA ILE A 201 5.00 -9.23 -13.33
C ILE A 201 4.61 -7.80 -12.99
N GLN A 202 3.34 -7.49 -13.20
CA GLN A 202 2.70 -6.28 -12.69
C GLN A 202 1.38 -6.72 -12.05
N ALA A 203 1.30 -6.62 -10.72
CA ALA A 203 0.28 -7.34 -9.95
C ALA A 203 0.26 -8.84 -10.34
N THR A 204 -0.86 -9.34 -10.86
CA THR A 204 -1.04 -10.73 -11.31
C THR A 204 -0.79 -10.92 -12.82
N MET A 205 -0.56 -9.84 -13.58
CA MET A 205 -0.18 -9.95 -14.98
C MET A 205 1.26 -10.40 -15.10
N THR A 206 1.53 -11.31 -16.02
CA THR A 206 2.88 -11.86 -16.24
C THR A 206 3.33 -11.59 -17.67
N SER A 207 4.60 -11.86 -17.95
CA SER A 207 5.13 -11.82 -19.32
C SER A 207 4.43 -12.78 -20.30
N ASN A 208 3.61 -13.73 -19.79
CA ASN A 208 2.83 -14.66 -20.60
C ASN A 208 1.36 -14.21 -20.77
N THR A 209 0.94 -13.14 -20.11
CA THR A 209 -0.41 -12.58 -20.26
C THR A 209 -0.46 -11.81 -21.58
N GLY A 210 -1.19 -12.35 -22.56
CA GLY A 210 -1.29 -11.72 -23.89
C GLY A 210 -2.01 -10.38 -23.85
N ILE A 211 -1.50 -9.39 -24.59
CA ILE A 211 -2.05 -8.02 -24.61
C ILE A 211 -3.52 -7.99 -25.04
N LEU A 212 -3.89 -8.74 -26.08
CA LEU A 212 -5.28 -8.84 -26.54
C LEU A 212 -6.21 -9.40 -25.46
N GLY A 213 -5.71 -10.34 -24.64
CA GLY A 213 -6.49 -10.88 -23.52
C GLY A 213 -6.75 -9.85 -22.43
N VAL A 214 -5.76 -8.97 -22.17
CA VAL A 214 -5.92 -7.86 -21.22
C VAL A 214 -6.89 -6.82 -21.77
N GLU A 215 -6.72 -6.41 -23.02
CA GLU A 215 -7.60 -5.42 -23.66
C GLU A 215 -9.06 -5.91 -23.70
N LEU A 216 -9.28 -7.15 -24.12
CA LEU A 216 -10.62 -7.74 -24.15
C LEU A 216 -11.22 -7.82 -22.74
N ALA A 217 -10.46 -8.25 -21.73
CA ALA A 217 -10.96 -8.34 -20.36
C ALA A 217 -11.35 -6.97 -19.74
N CYS A 218 -10.79 -5.87 -20.25
CA CYS A 218 -11.18 -4.52 -19.85
C CYS A 218 -12.45 -4.01 -20.56
N ASP A 219 -12.83 -4.61 -21.69
CA ASP A 219 -14.05 -4.30 -22.44
C ASP A 219 -15.14 -5.34 -22.10
N LYS A 220 -16.14 -4.90 -21.33
CA LYS A 220 -17.23 -5.77 -20.88
C LYS A 220 -18.06 -6.29 -22.04
N GLU A 221 -18.29 -5.49 -23.08
CA GLU A 221 -19.13 -5.83 -24.21
C GLU A 221 -18.41 -6.80 -25.14
N ALA A 222 -17.14 -6.53 -25.46
CA ALA A 222 -16.32 -7.44 -26.25
C ALA A 222 -16.13 -8.79 -25.53
N THR A 223 -15.87 -8.77 -24.22
CA THR A 223 -15.79 -9.99 -23.40
C THR A 223 -17.09 -10.78 -23.47
N LYS A 224 -18.22 -10.12 -23.24
CA LYS A 224 -19.55 -10.74 -23.28
C LYS A 224 -19.83 -11.39 -24.63
N ARG A 225 -19.55 -10.70 -25.74
CA ARG A 225 -19.77 -11.22 -27.09
C ARG A 225 -18.93 -12.46 -27.38
N ILE A 226 -17.65 -12.46 -26.98
CA ILE A 226 -16.76 -13.61 -27.17
C ILE A 226 -17.26 -14.82 -26.36
N LEU A 227 -17.64 -14.60 -25.11
CA LEU A 227 -18.19 -15.64 -24.23
C LEU A 227 -19.50 -16.21 -24.79
N ALA A 228 -20.43 -15.35 -25.21
CA ALA A 228 -21.69 -15.76 -25.82
C ALA A 228 -21.48 -16.59 -27.10
N ASN A 229 -20.59 -16.14 -27.99
CA ASN A 229 -20.24 -16.87 -29.22
C ASN A 229 -19.61 -18.24 -28.93
N ALA A 230 -18.94 -18.39 -27.79
CA ALA A 230 -18.40 -19.66 -27.30
C ALA A 230 -19.43 -20.53 -26.56
N GLY A 231 -20.70 -20.09 -26.47
CA GLY A 231 -21.77 -20.82 -25.78
C GLY A 231 -21.76 -20.66 -24.25
N VAL A 232 -20.96 -19.74 -23.71
CA VAL A 232 -20.96 -19.43 -22.27
C VAL A 232 -22.19 -18.55 -21.98
N PRO A 233 -23.02 -18.90 -20.98
CA PRO A 233 -24.14 -18.05 -20.58
C PRO A 233 -23.65 -16.68 -20.10
N VAL A 234 -24.20 -15.61 -20.66
CA VAL A 234 -23.93 -14.23 -20.27
C VAL A 234 -25.23 -13.47 -19.99
N PRO A 235 -25.20 -12.41 -19.15
CA PRO A 235 -26.39 -11.60 -18.90
C PRO A 235 -26.92 -10.97 -20.20
N GLN A 236 -28.22 -11.12 -20.48
CA GLN A 236 -28.86 -10.39 -21.57
C GLN A 236 -28.82 -8.88 -21.30
N GLY A 237 -28.45 -8.09 -22.30
CA GLY A 237 -28.27 -6.65 -22.15
C GLY A 237 -27.75 -5.99 -23.41
N THR A 238 -27.97 -4.69 -23.52
CA THR A 238 -27.57 -3.83 -24.63
C THR A 238 -26.85 -2.58 -24.13
N VAL A 239 -26.16 -1.89 -25.03
CA VAL A 239 -25.49 -0.61 -24.76
C VAL A 239 -26.31 0.51 -25.37
N ILE A 240 -26.54 1.56 -24.59
CA ILE A 240 -27.19 2.79 -25.02
C ILE A 240 -26.26 4.00 -24.85
N ASN A 241 -26.44 5.02 -25.67
CA ASN A 241 -25.64 6.26 -25.61
C ASN A 241 -26.45 7.48 -25.18
N PHE A 242 -27.77 7.41 -25.38
CA PHE A 242 -28.75 8.44 -25.09
C PHE A 242 -29.89 7.89 -24.22
N LEU A 243 -30.54 8.79 -23.47
CA LEU A 243 -31.59 8.42 -22.51
C LEU A 243 -32.88 7.95 -23.20
N ASP A 244 -33.17 8.46 -24.39
CA ASP A 244 -34.34 8.06 -25.20
C ASP A 244 -34.27 6.61 -25.69
N GLU A 245 -33.08 6.00 -25.72
CA GLU A 245 -32.90 4.57 -26.00
C GLU A 245 -33.26 3.67 -24.78
N LEU A 246 -33.41 4.25 -23.59
CA LEU A 246 -33.53 3.48 -22.34
C LEU A 246 -34.80 2.62 -22.31
N GLU A 247 -35.93 3.13 -22.79
CA GLU A 247 -37.20 2.39 -22.79
C GLU A 247 -37.10 1.12 -23.66
N GLU A 248 -36.63 1.26 -24.90
CA GLU A 248 -36.41 0.12 -25.80
C GLU A 248 -35.38 -0.87 -25.24
N ALA A 249 -34.31 -0.36 -24.60
CA ALA A 249 -33.32 -1.20 -23.95
C ALA A 249 -33.92 -2.04 -22.81
N ILE A 250 -34.81 -1.46 -21.99
CA ILE A 250 -35.49 -2.16 -20.89
C ILE A 250 -36.44 -3.24 -21.42
N GLU A 251 -37.17 -2.95 -22.50
CA GLU A 251 -38.02 -3.94 -23.15
C GLU A 251 -37.19 -5.10 -23.72
N SER A 252 -36.06 -4.79 -24.37
CA SER A 252 -35.19 -5.79 -24.99
C SER A 252 -34.58 -6.80 -24.00
N VAL A 253 -34.36 -6.39 -22.75
CA VAL A 253 -33.83 -7.27 -21.69
C VAL A 253 -34.91 -8.09 -20.99
N GLY A 254 -36.18 -7.90 -21.36
CA GLY A 254 -37.31 -8.63 -20.82
C GLY A 254 -37.90 -8.04 -19.55
N SER A 255 -37.92 -6.70 -19.44
CA SER A 255 -38.47 -5.90 -18.32
C SER A 255 -37.70 -5.95 -16.99
N TYR A 256 -38.20 -5.21 -16.00
CA TYR A 256 -37.64 -5.14 -14.65
C TYR A 256 -37.65 -6.50 -13.91
N PRO A 257 -36.72 -6.72 -12.97
CA PRO A 257 -35.64 -5.81 -12.56
C PRO A 257 -34.44 -5.78 -13.52
N ILE A 258 -33.79 -4.63 -13.60
CA ILE A 258 -32.62 -4.39 -14.46
C ILE A 258 -31.41 -3.89 -13.66
N VAL A 259 -30.25 -3.88 -14.33
CA VAL A 259 -28.99 -3.31 -13.89
C VAL A 259 -28.57 -2.26 -14.91
N ILE A 260 -28.13 -1.10 -14.43
CA ILE A 260 -27.55 -0.04 -15.26
C ILE A 260 -26.12 0.23 -14.78
N LYS A 261 -25.16 0.21 -15.71
CA LYS A 261 -23.74 0.39 -15.39
C LYS A 261 -22.97 1.06 -16.53
N PRO A 262 -21.90 1.83 -16.27
CA PRO A 262 -21.02 2.35 -17.32
C PRO A 262 -20.28 1.21 -18.03
N LEU A 263 -20.07 1.37 -19.34
CA LEU A 263 -19.28 0.44 -20.16
C LEU A 263 -17.87 0.25 -19.57
N ASP A 264 -17.12 1.35 -19.41
CA ASP A 264 -15.69 1.33 -19.07
C ASP A 264 -15.36 1.65 -17.59
N GLY A 265 -16.33 1.45 -16.68
CA GLY A 265 -16.14 1.71 -15.24
C GLY A 265 -15.54 0.54 -14.45
N ASN A 266 -14.69 0.86 -13.46
CA ASN A 266 -14.09 -0.07 -12.49
C ASN A 266 -14.56 0.22 -11.05
N HIS A 267 -14.44 -0.78 -10.16
CA HIS A 267 -14.74 -0.69 -8.72
C HIS A 267 -16.18 -0.30 -8.35
N GLY A 268 -17.17 -0.73 -9.15
CA GLY A 268 -18.58 -0.47 -8.81
C GLY A 268 -19.07 0.97 -9.02
N ARG A 269 -18.21 1.87 -9.51
CA ARG A 269 -18.58 3.27 -9.74
C ARG A 269 -19.62 3.41 -10.85
N GLY A 270 -20.71 4.12 -10.54
CA GLY A 270 -21.84 4.33 -11.47
C GLY A 270 -22.67 3.08 -11.74
N ILE A 271 -22.55 2.03 -10.91
CA ILE A 271 -23.34 0.80 -11.06
C ILE A 271 -24.55 0.89 -10.14
N THR A 272 -25.75 0.76 -10.72
CA THR A 272 -27.00 0.64 -9.97
C THR A 272 -27.66 -0.70 -10.32
N ILE A 273 -28.02 -1.45 -9.28
CA ILE A 273 -28.58 -2.81 -9.38
C ILE A 273 -29.99 -2.86 -8.80
N ASP A 274 -30.75 -3.91 -9.16
CA ASP A 274 -32.12 -4.16 -8.70
C ASP A 274 -33.03 -2.93 -8.91
N ILE A 275 -32.94 -2.34 -10.11
CA ILE A 275 -33.77 -1.23 -10.55
C ILE A 275 -35.14 -1.79 -10.93
N ARG A 276 -36.21 -1.22 -10.39
CA ARG A 276 -37.58 -1.75 -10.52
C ARG A 276 -38.61 -0.77 -11.09
N SER A 277 -38.22 0.47 -11.35
CA SER A 277 -39.10 1.49 -11.89
C SER A 277 -38.40 2.40 -12.90
N TRP A 278 -39.19 3.14 -13.68
CA TRP A 278 -38.69 4.11 -14.64
C TRP A 278 -37.87 5.21 -13.95
N GLN A 279 -38.39 5.76 -12.86
CA GLN A 279 -37.71 6.81 -12.11
C GLN A 279 -36.34 6.34 -11.59
N GLU A 280 -36.26 5.13 -11.04
CA GLU A 280 -34.97 4.56 -10.62
C GLU A 280 -34.02 4.32 -11.81
N ALA A 281 -34.56 3.96 -12.98
CA ALA A 281 -33.77 3.72 -14.18
C ALA A 281 -33.17 5.01 -14.74
N GLU A 282 -33.93 6.11 -14.73
CA GLU A 282 -33.48 7.45 -15.15
C GLU A 282 -32.36 7.96 -14.23
N GLU A 283 -32.57 7.90 -12.91
CA GLU A 283 -31.55 8.28 -11.92
C GLU A 283 -30.27 7.44 -12.05
N ALA A 284 -30.42 6.13 -12.31
CA ALA A 284 -29.31 5.21 -12.52
C ALA A 284 -28.56 5.50 -13.83
N TYR A 285 -29.27 5.84 -14.90
CA TYR A 285 -28.68 6.23 -16.17
C TYR A 285 -27.80 7.48 -15.99
N ASP A 286 -28.33 8.52 -15.33
CA ASP A 286 -27.57 9.75 -15.07
C ASP A 286 -26.31 9.46 -14.25
N ALA A 287 -26.42 8.65 -13.20
CA ALA A 287 -25.27 8.24 -12.39
C ALA A 287 -24.21 7.46 -13.20
N ALA A 288 -24.62 6.57 -14.10
CA ALA A 288 -23.72 5.84 -14.98
C ALA A 288 -23.08 6.74 -16.04
N ARG A 289 -23.84 7.71 -16.56
CA ARG A 289 -23.41 8.64 -17.62
C ARG A 289 -22.33 9.63 -17.16
N LEU A 290 -22.29 9.93 -15.87
CA LEU A 290 -21.18 10.69 -15.26
C LEU A 290 -19.85 9.94 -15.33
N VAL A 291 -19.86 8.61 -15.46
CA VAL A 291 -18.65 7.77 -15.46
C VAL A 291 -18.22 7.40 -16.88
N SER A 292 -19.15 7.05 -17.76
CA SER A 292 -18.83 6.70 -19.17
C SER A 292 -19.84 7.30 -20.13
N ARG A 293 -19.41 7.48 -21.39
CA ARG A 293 -20.29 7.96 -22.46
C ARG A 293 -21.35 6.94 -22.87
N SER A 294 -21.06 5.67 -22.66
CA SER A 294 -21.94 4.57 -23.04
C SER A 294 -22.33 3.79 -21.78
N VAL A 295 -23.60 3.42 -21.71
CA VAL A 295 -24.22 2.79 -20.55
C VAL A 295 -24.77 1.44 -20.97
N ILE A 296 -24.51 0.42 -20.17
CA ILE A 296 -25.04 -0.93 -20.34
C ILE A 296 -26.33 -1.06 -19.54
N VAL A 297 -27.38 -1.55 -20.19
CA VAL A 297 -28.64 -1.99 -19.56
C VAL A 297 -28.67 -3.52 -19.63
N GLU A 298 -28.75 -4.18 -18.48
CA GLU A 298 -28.71 -5.63 -18.36
C GLU A 298 -29.87 -6.15 -17.50
N LYS A 299 -30.28 -7.39 -17.75
CA LYS A 299 -31.21 -8.09 -16.87
C LYS A 299 -30.57 -8.33 -15.50
N TYR A 300 -31.32 -8.07 -14.43
CA TYR A 300 -30.89 -8.39 -13.07
C TYR A 300 -31.08 -9.88 -12.78
N TYR A 301 -30.04 -10.51 -12.25
CA TYR A 301 -30.06 -11.92 -11.86
C TYR A 301 -29.82 -12.03 -10.36
N THR A 302 -30.57 -12.92 -9.71
CA THR A 302 -30.40 -13.29 -8.30
C THR A 302 -29.70 -14.63 -8.20
N GLY A 303 -28.82 -14.76 -7.20
CA GLY A 303 -28.04 -15.98 -7.00
C GLY A 303 -26.82 -15.74 -6.14
N ARG A 304 -25.96 -16.75 -6.05
CA ARG A 304 -24.68 -16.67 -5.33
C ARG A 304 -23.57 -16.22 -6.26
N ASP A 305 -22.92 -15.10 -5.93
CA ASP A 305 -21.75 -14.61 -6.65
C ASP A 305 -20.51 -15.43 -6.28
N HIS A 306 -19.90 -16.06 -7.28
CA HIS A 306 -18.68 -16.85 -7.10
C HIS A 306 -17.54 -16.27 -7.95
N ARG A 307 -16.42 -15.98 -7.29
CA ARG A 307 -15.16 -15.64 -7.95
C ARG A 307 -14.35 -16.91 -8.20
N VAL A 308 -14.17 -17.25 -9.47
CA VAL A 308 -13.38 -18.40 -9.92
C VAL A 308 -11.99 -17.94 -10.33
N LEU A 309 -10.95 -18.49 -9.70
CA LEU A 309 -9.56 -18.24 -10.07
C LEU A 309 -9.06 -19.35 -11.01
N VAL A 310 -8.68 -18.97 -12.23
CA VAL A 310 -8.11 -19.87 -13.24
C VAL A 310 -6.64 -19.55 -13.44
N VAL A 311 -5.78 -20.56 -13.31
CA VAL A 311 -4.33 -20.44 -13.55
C VAL A 311 -3.92 -21.53 -14.53
N ASN A 312 -3.28 -21.14 -15.64
CA ASN A 312 -2.86 -22.06 -16.71
C ASN A 312 -3.97 -23.01 -17.17
N GLY A 313 -5.18 -22.47 -17.37
CA GLY A 313 -6.35 -23.23 -17.83
C GLY A 313 -6.99 -24.15 -16.79
N LYS A 314 -6.57 -24.11 -15.52
CA LYS A 314 -7.15 -24.90 -14.43
C LYS A 314 -7.81 -24.00 -13.39
N VAL A 315 -9.00 -24.37 -12.95
CA VAL A 315 -9.64 -23.76 -11.77
C VAL A 315 -8.85 -24.18 -10.54
N VAL A 316 -8.27 -23.22 -9.82
CA VAL A 316 -7.43 -23.47 -8.64
C VAL A 316 -8.09 -23.05 -7.34
N ALA A 317 -9.05 -22.13 -7.39
CA ALA A 317 -9.83 -21.69 -6.24
C ALA A 317 -11.17 -21.13 -6.68
N VAL A 318 -12.17 -21.25 -5.81
CA VAL A 318 -13.47 -20.60 -5.93
C VAL A 318 -13.80 -19.96 -4.58
N ALA A 319 -14.20 -18.70 -4.60
CA ALA A 319 -14.66 -18.00 -3.40
C ALA A 319 -16.06 -17.45 -3.63
N GLU A 320 -16.98 -17.72 -2.72
CA GLU A 320 -18.27 -17.04 -2.69
C GLU A 320 -18.08 -15.61 -2.16
N ARG A 321 -18.69 -14.64 -2.81
CA ARG A 321 -18.66 -13.24 -2.43
C ARG A 321 -19.94 -12.91 -1.67
N VAL A 322 -19.80 -12.80 -0.36
CA VAL A 322 -20.89 -12.35 0.51
C VAL A 322 -20.80 -10.83 0.64
N PRO A 323 -21.86 -10.07 0.29
CA PRO A 323 -21.92 -8.63 0.53
C PRO A 323 -21.66 -8.30 2.00
N ALA A 324 -21.20 -7.07 2.28
CA ALA A 324 -21.04 -6.64 3.66
C ALA A 324 -22.37 -6.74 4.41
N ASN A 325 -22.38 -7.50 5.51
CA ASN A 325 -23.54 -7.71 6.34
C ASN A 325 -23.15 -7.74 7.82
N VAL A 326 -24.12 -7.46 8.67
CA VAL A 326 -24.09 -7.77 10.11
C VAL A 326 -25.18 -8.80 10.39
N THR A 327 -25.08 -9.51 11.51
CA THR A 327 -26.12 -10.42 11.97
C THR A 327 -26.68 -9.89 13.28
N GLY A 328 -28.00 -9.76 13.36
CA GLY A 328 -28.66 -9.27 14.55
C GLY A 328 -28.48 -10.21 15.74
N ASP A 329 -28.27 -9.64 16.91
CA ASP A 329 -28.23 -10.36 18.20
C ASP A 329 -29.49 -10.08 19.05
N GLY A 330 -30.43 -9.27 18.51
CA GLY A 330 -31.64 -8.82 19.19
C GLY A 330 -31.42 -7.77 20.27
N LYS A 331 -30.21 -7.22 20.42
CA LYS A 331 -29.85 -6.28 21.50
C LYS A 331 -29.11 -5.05 21.01
N SER A 332 -28.12 -5.24 20.14
CA SER A 332 -27.27 -4.18 19.61
C SER A 332 -27.86 -3.51 18.39
N THR A 333 -27.55 -2.22 18.23
CA THR A 333 -27.91 -1.48 17.02
C THR A 333 -27.06 -1.92 15.83
N ILE A 334 -27.52 -1.69 14.60
CA ILE A 334 -26.73 -1.95 13.39
C ILE A 334 -25.37 -1.23 13.45
N GLY A 335 -25.32 0.01 13.96
CA GLY A 335 -24.08 0.75 14.15
C GLY A 335 -23.10 0.03 15.08
N GLU A 336 -23.56 -0.45 16.23
CA GLU A 336 -22.75 -1.22 17.17
C GLU A 336 -22.26 -2.54 16.56
N LEU A 337 -23.12 -3.25 15.81
CA LEU A 337 -22.76 -4.50 15.15
C LEU A 337 -21.68 -4.28 14.07
N ILE A 338 -21.74 -3.15 13.35
CA ILE A 338 -20.71 -2.75 12.38
C ILE A 338 -19.38 -2.50 13.10
N GLU A 339 -19.39 -1.73 14.20
CA GLU A 339 -18.18 -1.49 14.99
C GLU A 339 -17.58 -2.78 15.53
N GLN A 340 -18.40 -3.69 16.04
CA GLN A 340 -17.96 -5.01 16.50
C GLN A 340 -17.35 -5.82 15.36
N THR A 341 -17.99 -5.84 14.19
CA THR A 341 -17.49 -6.53 13.00
C THR A 341 -16.14 -5.95 12.53
N ASN A 342 -15.97 -4.64 12.63
CA ASN A 342 -14.74 -3.93 12.28
C ASN A 342 -13.58 -4.11 13.26
N LYS A 343 -13.82 -4.71 14.45
CA LYS A 343 -12.75 -5.10 15.38
C LYS A 343 -11.97 -6.34 14.94
N ASP A 344 -12.43 -7.07 13.92
CA ASP A 344 -11.68 -8.19 13.36
C ASP A 344 -10.29 -7.71 12.88
N PRO A 345 -9.18 -8.28 13.40
CA PRO A 345 -7.83 -7.83 13.04
C PRO A 345 -7.50 -8.00 11.56
N ARG A 346 -8.25 -8.83 10.82
CA ARG A 346 -8.13 -9.03 9.36
C ARG A 346 -8.74 -7.87 8.57
N ARG A 347 -9.55 -7.01 9.18
CA ARG A 347 -10.11 -5.80 8.57
C ARG A 347 -9.17 -4.61 8.70
N GLY A 348 -9.00 -3.86 7.63
CA GLY A 348 -8.20 -2.64 7.60
C GLY A 348 -8.81 -1.55 6.71
N GLU A 349 -8.09 -0.44 6.59
CA GLU A 349 -8.53 0.74 5.83
C GLU A 349 -8.32 0.50 4.32
N GLY A 350 -9.38 0.66 3.52
CA GLY A 350 -9.32 0.36 2.09
C GLY A 350 -8.96 -1.10 1.79
N HIS A 351 -7.87 -1.33 1.04
CA HIS A 351 -7.40 -2.66 0.63
C HIS A 351 -6.04 -3.03 1.23
N ASP A 352 -5.71 -2.46 2.39
CA ASP A 352 -4.47 -2.72 3.13
C ASP A 352 -4.38 -4.15 3.71
N LYS A 353 -5.53 -4.79 4.00
CA LYS A 353 -5.64 -6.13 4.57
C LYS A 353 -6.58 -7.04 3.77
N VAL A 354 -6.73 -8.28 4.24
CA VAL A 354 -7.54 -9.34 3.62
C VAL A 354 -9.02 -8.95 3.53
N LEU A 355 -9.53 -8.26 4.56
CA LEU A 355 -10.89 -7.73 4.60
C LEU A 355 -10.84 -6.21 4.68
N THR A 356 -11.81 -5.54 4.07
CA THR A 356 -12.02 -4.10 4.19
C THR A 356 -12.97 -3.83 5.36
N LYS A 357 -12.74 -2.77 6.13
CA LYS A 357 -13.71 -2.30 7.12
C LYS A 357 -15.04 -1.96 6.44
N ILE A 358 -16.14 -2.23 7.14
CA ILE A 358 -17.46 -1.80 6.70
C ILE A 358 -17.57 -0.31 7.03
N GLU A 359 -17.55 0.52 5.99
CA GLU A 359 -17.80 1.96 6.08
C GLU A 359 -19.26 2.24 5.74
N ILE A 360 -19.85 3.19 6.46
CA ILE A 360 -21.23 3.61 6.21
C ILE A 360 -21.20 4.77 5.24
N ASP A 361 -21.71 4.55 4.05
CA ASP A 361 -21.85 5.55 3.00
C ASP A 361 -23.33 5.75 2.61
N ARG A 362 -23.57 6.63 1.63
CA ARG A 362 -24.93 6.91 1.13
C ARG A 362 -25.65 5.64 0.67
N THR A 363 -24.95 4.72 0.00
CA THR A 363 -25.51 3.46 -0.49
C THR A 363 -25.89 2.54 0.66
N SER A 364 -25.09 2.50 1.72
CA SER A 364 -25.37 1.75 2.94
C SER A 364 -26.68 2.21 3.59
N TYR A 365 -26.91 3.53 3.69
CA TYR A 365 -28.18 4.07 4.19
C TYR A 365 -29.37 3.69 3.32
N GLN A 366 -29.24 3.77 1.99
CA GLN A 366 -30.31 3.39 1.06
C GLN A 366 -30.68 1.90 1.17
N ILE A 367 -29.69 1.02 1.36
CA ILE A 367 -29.93 -0.42 1.55
C ILE A 367 -30.67 -0.66 2.86
N LEU A 368 -30.27 -0.02 3.95
CA LEU A 368 -30.94 -0.14 5.24
C LEU A 368 -32.39 0.35 5.16
N GLU A 369 -32.61 1.51 4.56
CA GLU A 369 -33.95 2.09 4.38
C GLU A 369 -34.87 1.17 3.57
N ARG A 370 -34.35 0.59 2.47
CA ARG A 370 -35.09 -0.41 1.67
C ARG A 370 -35.47 -1.66 2.47
N GLN A 371 -34.68 -2.01 3.49
CA GLN A 371 -34.99 -3.12 4.40
C GLN A 371 -35.85 -2.69 5.60
N GLY A 372 -36.24 -1.41 5.69
CA GLY A 372 -37.01 -0.87 6.82
C GLY A 372 -36.19 -0.64 8.08
N TYR A 373 -34.86 -0.56 7.96
CA TYR A 373 -33.93 -0.34 9.07
C TYR A 373 -33.24 1.02 8.99
N THR A 374 -32.74 1.44 10.14
CA THR A 374 -31.81 2.57 10.29
C THR A 374 -30.58 2.09 11.04
N ILE A 375 -29.53 2.91 11.10
CA ILE A 375 -28.31 2.56 11.84
C ILE A 375 -28.57 2.31 13.34
N ASN A 376 -29.63 2.93 13.87
CA ASN A 376 -30.05 2.83 15.27
C ASN A 376 -31.04 1.69 15.51
N SER A 377 -31.47 0.97 14.47
CA SER A 377 -32.39 -0.14 14.62
C SER A 377 -31.68 -1.34 15.25
N VAL A 378 -32.41 -2.11 16.06
CA VAL A 378 -31.94 -3.37 16.65
C VAL A 378 -32.54 -4.53 15.84
N PRO A 379 -31.76 -5.19 14.96
CA PRO A 379 -32.26 -6.33 14.20
C PRO A 379 -32.52 -7.54 15.12
N PRO A 380 -33.59 -8.32 14.86
CA PRO A 380 -33.86 -9.58 15.53
C PRO A 380 -32.67 -10.54 15.54
N ASN A 381 -32.60 -11.38 16.56
CA ASN A 381 -31.52 -12.36 16.68
C ASN A 381 -31.51 -13.34 15.49
N GLY A 382 -30.37 -13.45 14.81
CA GLY A 382 -30.14 -14.34 13.68
C GLY A 382 -30.59 -13.79 12.31
N GLN A 383 -31.08 -12.54 12.25
CA GLN A 383 -31.40 -11.86 10.99
C GLN A 383 -30.17 -11.26 10.32
#